data_AF-A0A928MPX9-F1
#
_entry.id   AF-A0A928MPX9-F1
#
_cell.length_a   1.000
_cell.length_b   1.000
_cell.length_c   1.000
_cell.angle_alpha   90.00
_cell.angle_beta   90.00
_cell.angle_gamma   90.00
#
_symmetry.space_group_name_H-M   'P 1'
#
loop_
_entity.id
_entity.type
_entity.pdbx_description
1 polymer ?
#
loop_
_entity_poly.entity_id
_entity_poly.type
_entity_poly.pdbx_seq_one_letter_code
_entity_poly.pdbx_strand_id
1 'polypeptide(L)'
;MVESPLFCHFLCIITEACCVVNINFLPLVIFPGMVYDDSIFFPQECDMKRNLKYFLYMNLAFLAVALLFWGYVALCEALTGRLFCVYKILTKSYCPFCGGTRAFFALLQFDLPNALRHNALVVISALLLLVYEIKTLWQILRRRPRPFAIPRWFLPAYGILVMVFFLGRNLLLWGGVDLIGDFIRNI
;
A
#
# COMPACT_ATOMS: atom_id res chain seq x y z
N MET A 1 -44.13 14.38 -13.07
CA MET A 1 -43.26 15.47 -12.58
C MET A 1 -41.87 15.15 -13.08
N VAL A 2 -41.29 16.06 -13.85
CA VAL A 2 -40.03 15.86 -14.60
C VAL A 2 -38.88 15.83 -13.59
N GLU A 3 -38.28 14.67 -13.37
CA GLU A 3 -37.03 14.55 -12.62
C GLU A 3 -35.90 15.15 -13.48
N SER A 4 -35.25 16.18 -12.95
CA SER A 4 -34.17 16.87 -13.65
C SER A 4 -32.93 15.96 -13.73
N PRO A 5 -32.23 15.89 -14.88
CA PRO A 5 -31.06 15.03 -15.06
C PRO A 5 -29.90 15.38 -14.10
N LEU A 6 -29.93 16.59 -13.52
CA LEU A 6 -28.98 17.03 -12.50
C LEU A 6 -29.10 16.23 -11.20
N PHE A 7 -30.30 15.79 -10.83
CA PHE A 7 -30.55 15.09 -9.57
C PHE A 7 -30.01 13.65 -9.60
N CYS A 8 -30.18 12.95 -10.74
CA CYS A 8 -29.55 11.65 -10.98
C CYS A 8 -28.02 11.74 -10.98
N HIS A 9 -27.45 12.79 -11.57
CA HIS A 9 -25.99 12.97 -11.60
C HIS A 9 -25.40 13.20 -10.20
N PHE A 10 -26.12 13.94 -9.34
CA PHE A 10 -25.70 14.19 -7.96
C PHE A 10 -25.77 12.93 -7.08
N LEU A 11 -26.83 12.12 -7.22
CA LEU A 11 -26.94 10.84 -6.52
C LEU A 11 -25.87 9.84 -6.98
N CYS A 12 -25.51 9.84 -8.27
CA CYS A 12 -24.47 8.99 -8.82
C CYS A 12 -23.08 9.35 -8.27
N ILE A 13 -22.74 10.64 -8.17
CA ILE A 13 -21.48 11.09 -7.57
C ILE A 13 -21.38 10.72 -6.08
N ILE A 14 -22.49 10.83 -5.34
CA ILE A 14 -22.53 10.47 -3.91
C ILE A 14 -22.37 8.95 -3.71
N THR A 15 -23.03 8.15 -4.55
CA THR A 15 -22.94 6.67 -4.50
C THR A 15 -21.58 6.16 -4.98
N GLU A 16 -20.96 6.76 -5.99
CA GLU A 16 -19.60 6.44 -6.43
C GLU A 16 -18.56 6.79 -5.36
N ALA A 17 -18.69 7.95 -4.69
CA ALA A 17 -17.81 8.33 -3.58
C ALA A 17 -17.95 7.39 -2.38
N CYS A 18 -19.18 6.97 -2.04
CA CYS A 18 -19.42 5.98 -0.98
C CYS A 18 -18.82 4.60 -1.29
N CYS A 19 -18.80 4.18 -2.56
CA CYS A 19 -18.24 2.91 -2.98
C CYS A 19 -16.70 2.88 -2.90
N VAL A 20 -16.04 4.00 -3.21
CA VAL A 20 -14.58 4.14 -3.11
C VAL A 20 -14.09 4.16 -1.65
N VAL A 21 -14.84 4.79 -0.73
CA VAL A 21 -14.42 4.96 0.67
C VAL A 21 -15.04 3.93 1.61
N ASN A 22 -15.98 3.12 1.13
CA ASN A 22 -16.61 2.05 1.86
C ASN A 22 -17.18 2.48 3.23
N ILE A 23 -17.78 3.67 3.23
CA ILE A 23 -18.45 4.28 4.37
C ILE A 23 -19.93 3.87 4.30
N ASN A 24 -20.39 3.05 5.24
CA ASN A 24 -21.81 2.74 5.43
C ASN A 24 -22.51 3.96 6.06
N PHE A 25 -22.91 4.93 5.24
CA PHE A 25 -23.84 5.98 5.64
C PHE A 25 -24.96 6.06 4.60
N LEU A 26 -25.88 5.08 4.61
CA LEU A 26 -27.27 5.29 4.21
C LEU A 26 -28.13 4.05 4.53
N PRO A 27 -28.77 3.98 5.71
CA PRO A 27 -29.95 3.15 5.86
C PRO A 27 -31.13 4.01 6.32
N LEU A 28 -31.40 5.15 5.67
CA LEU A 28 -32.40 6.09 6.20
C LEU A 28 -33.21 6.88 5.17
N VAL A 29 -33.46 6.30 3.99
CA VAL A 29 -34.55 6.78 3.12
C VAL A 29 -35.29 5.56 2.56
N ILE A 30 -36.18 4.99 3.37
CA ILE A 30 -37.14 3.95 2.94
C ILE A 30 -38.42 4.68 2.54
N PHE A 31 -38.67 4.81 1.23
CA PHE A 31 -40.02 5.06 0.72
C PHE A 31 -40.75 3.71 0.59
N PRO A 32 -41.97 3.55 1.13
CA PRO A 32 -42.70 2.29 1.03
C PRO A 32 -43.30 2.17 -0.37
N GLY A 33 -42.88 1.16 -1.15
CA GLY A 33 -43.58 0.78 -2.39
C GLY A 33 -42.73 0.52 -3.64
N MET A 34 -41.40 0.64 -3.61
CA MET A 34 -40.57 0.23 -4.74
C MET A 34 -40.11 -1.22 -4.62
N VAL A 35 -40.62 -2.07 -5.51
CA VAL A 35 -40.04 -3.36 -5.85
C VAL A 35 -38.64 -3.10 -6.39
N TYR A 36 -37.63 -3.61 -5.67
CA TYR A 36 -36.22 -3.48 -6.03
C TYR A 36 -35.93 -4.45 -7.19
N ASP A 37 -35.85 -3.92 -8.41
CA ASP A 37 -35.46 -4.68 -9.59
C ASP A 37 -33.94 -4.57 -9.79
N ASP A 38 -33.22 -5.65 -9.47
CA ASP A 38 -31.77 -5.75 -9.55
C ASP A 38 -31.23 -5.67 -11.00
N SER A 39 -32.09 -5.62 -12.01
CA SER A 39 -31.69 -5.66 -13.43
C SER A 39 -31.27 -4.31 -14.03
N ILE A 40 -31.44 -3.18 -13.31
CA ILE A 40 -31.31 -1.84 -13.91
C ILE A 40 -29.97 -1.12 -13.60
N PHE A 41 -29.19 -1.54 -12.59
CA PHE A 41 -28.04 -0.74 -12.10
C PHE A 41 -26.63 -1.36 -12.20
N PHE A 42 -26.39 -2.33 -13.09
CA PHE A 42 -25.04 -2.84 -13.31
C PHE A 42 -24.50 -2.50 -14.71
N PRO A 43 -23.89 -1.32 -14.93
CA PRO A 43 -23.09 -1.09 -16.13
C PRO A 43 -21.75 -1.84 -15.98
N GLN A 44 -21.76 -3.16 -16.17
CA GLN A 44 -20.55 -4.01 -16.10
C GLN A 44 -19.54 -3.73 -17.22
N GLU A 45 -19.94 -3.09 -18.31
CA GLU A 45 -19.05 -2.79 -19.43
C GLU A 45 -18.09 -1.60 -19.17
N CYS A 46 -18.38 -0.73 -18.20
CA CYS A 46 -17.53 0.43 -17.87
C CYS A 46 -16.39 0.11 -16.89
N ASP A 47 -16.28 -1.13 -16.40
CA ASP A 47 -15.42 -1.43 -15.25
C ASP A 47 -13.98 -1.82 -15.62
N MET A 48 -13.75 -2.40 -16.80
CA MET A 48 -12.41 -2.85 -17.20
C MET A 48 -11.46 -1.68 -17.53
N LYS A 49 -11.94 -0.67 -18.27
CA LYS A 49 -11.14 0.54 -18.58
C LYS A 49 -10.82 1.34 -17.32
N ARG A 50 -11.73 1.34 -16.35
CA ARG A 50 -11.56 1.99 -15.05
C ARG A 50 -10.50 1.28 -14.19
N ASN A 51 -10.59 -0.04 -14.06
CA ASN A 51 -9.60 -0.85 -13.33
C ASN A 51 -8.19 -0.76 -13.93
N LEU A 52 -8.08 -0.75 -15.27
CA LEU A 52 -6.79 -0.55 -15.95
C LEU A 52 -6.20 0.84 -15.67
N LYS A 53 -7.01 1.90 -15.68
CA LYS A 53 -6.56 3.26 -15.34
C LYS A 53 -6.01 3.31 -13.92
N TYR A 54 -6.73 2.77 -12.93
CA TYR A 54 -6.25 2.75 -11.54
C TYR A 54 -4.98 1.93 -11.38
N PHE A 55 -4.89 0.75 -12.03
CA PHE A 55 -3.68 -0.05 -12.03
C PHE A 55 -2.48 0.71 -12.58
N LEU A 56 -2.64 1.41 -13.71
CA LEU A 56 -1.61 2.26 -14.31
C LEU A 56 -1.25 3.45 -13.42
N TYR A 57 -2.23 4.14 -12.83
CA TYR A 57 -1.97 5.27 -11.92
C TYR A 57 -1.22 4.83 -10.67
N MET A 58 -1.58 3.69 -10.07
CA MET A 58 -0.89 3.14 -8.91
C MET A 58 0.56 2.77 -9.24
N ASN A 59 0.77 2.06 -10.35
CA ASN A 59 2.12 1.70 -10.80
C ASN A 59 2.96 2.93 -11.17
N LEU A 60 2.37 3.93 -11.82
CA LEU A 60 3.03 5.19 -12.12
C LEU A 60 3.39 5.98 -10.85
N ALA A 61 2.51 5.98 -9.85
CA ALA A 61 2.78 6.59 -8.55
C ALA A 61 3.93 5.86 -7.83
N PHE A 62 3.95 4.52 -7.83
CA PHE A 62 5.06 3.74 -7.28
C PHE A 62 6.37 4.05 -7.99
N LEU A 63 6.36 4.12 -9.32
CA LEU A 63 7.53 4.47 -10.12
C LEU A 63 8.02 5.89 -9.80
N ALA A 64 7.12 6.87 -9.70
CA ALA A 64 7.46 8.24 -9.34
C ALA A 64 8.10 8.32 -7.95
N VAL A 65 7.54 7.63 -6.95
CA VAL A 65 8.12 7.56 -5.59
C VAL A 65 9.49 6.88 -5.61
N ALA A 66 9.66 5.80 -6.38
CA ALA A 66 10.94 5.12 -6.51
C ALA A 66 12.01 6.01 -7.15
N LEU A 67 11.66 6.76 -8.20
CA LEU A 67 12.56 7.71 -8.86
C LEU A 67 12.94 8.88 -7.94
N LEU A 68 11.97 9.42 -7.20
CA LEU A 68 12.22 10.46 -6.19
C LEU A 68 13.16 9.95 -5.09
N PHE A 69 12.93 8.73 -4.59
CA PHE A 69 13.78 8.12 -3.59
C PHE A 69 15.20 7.86 -4.12
N TRP A 70 15.32 7.36 -5.35
CA TRP A 70 16.62 7.16 -6.00
C TRP A 70 17.36 8.49 -6.21
N GLY A 71 16.67 9.54 -6.66
CA GLY A 71 17.22 10.88 -6.78
C GLY A 71 17.69 11.45 -5.43
N TYR A 72 16.92 11.22 -4.36
CA TYR A 72 17.31 11.58 -2.99
C TYR A 72 18.59 10.85 -2.54
N VAL A 73 18.68 9.54 -2.81
CA VAL A 73 19.87 8.74 -2.49
C VAL A 73 21.09 9.25 -3.23
N ALA A 74 20.97 9.48 -4.54
CA ALA A 74 22.04 10.02 -5.38
C ALA A 74 22.48 11.41 -4.91
N LEU A 75 21.53 12.26 -4.51
CA LEU A 75 21.82 13.58 -3.94
C LEU A 75 22.55 13.48 -2.60
N CYS A 76 22.13 12.59 -1.70
CA CYS A 76 22.80 12.37 -0.42
C CYS A 76 24.24 11.85 -0.61
N GLU A 77 24.44 10.95 -1.56
CA GLU A 77 25.76 10.45 -1.92
C GLU A 77 26.65 11.56 -2.48
N ALA A 78 26.12 12.39 -3.38
CA ALA A 78 26.85 13.53 -3.95
C ALA A 78 27.21 14.61 -2.91
N LEU A 79 26.31 14.90 -1.95
CA LEU A 79 26.53 15.97 -0.97
C LEU A 79 27.31 15.54 0.27
N THR A 80 27.12 14.29 0.72
CA THR A 80 27.63 13.85 2.04
C THR A 80 28.41 12.54 2.02
N GLY A 81 28.47 11.86 0.86
CA GLY A 81 29.17 10.58 0.70
C GLY A 81 28.54 9.41 1.47
N ARG A 82 27.40 9.59 2.14
CA ARG A 82 26.69 8.55 2.90
C ARG A 82 25.24 8.91 3.17
N LEU A 83 24.33 7.91 3.18
CA LEU A 83 22.99 8.12 3.73
C LEU A 83 23.07 8.23 5.26
N PHE A 84 22.72 9.39 5.82
CA PHE A 84 22.58 9.59 7.25
C PHE A 84 21.10 9.65 7.65
N CYS A 85 20.73 8.88 8.67
CA CYS A 85 19.36 8.86 9.20
C CYS A 85 19.29 9.66 10.50
N VAL A 86 18.64 10.83 10.45
CA VAL A 86 18.49 11.73 11.62
C VAL A 86 17.83 11.01 12.79
N TYR A 87 16.79 10.22 12.52
CA TYR A 87 16.11 9.43 13.56
C TYR A 87 17.07 8.52 14.33
N LYS A 88 17.93 7.78 13.61
CA LYS A 88 18.90 6.87 14.21
C LYS A 88 19.96 7.61 15.03
N ILE A 89 20.34 8.81 14.60
CA ILE A 89 21.31 9.66 15.32
C ILE A 89 20.71 10.15 16.64
N LEU A 90 19.47 10.66 16.59
CA LEU A 90 18.81 11.27 17.75
C LEU A 90 18.33 10.23 18.78
N THR A 91 17.69 9.15 18.32
CA THR A 91 17.03 8.20 19.23
C THR A 91 17.90 7.00 19.60
N LYS A 92 19.00 6.77 18.87
CA LYS A 92 19.84 5.56 19.01
C LYS A 92 19.03 4.25 18.96
N SER A 93 17.92 4.27 18.21
CA SER A 93 16.97 3.17 18.10
C SER A 93 16.69 2.83 16.63
N TYR A 94 16.10 1.67 16.38
CA TYR A 94 15.71 1.26 15.03
C TYR A 94 14.30 1.72 14.69
N CYS A 95 14.17 2.49 13.61
CA CYS A 95 12.89 2.73 12.96
C CYS A 95 12.38 1.45 12.25
N PRO A 96 11.06 1.31 12.00
CA PRO A 96 10.52 0.12 11.32
C PRO A 96 11.07 -0.07 9.90
N PHE A 97 11.49 1.02 9.23
CA PHE A 97 12.03 0.98 7.88
C PHE A 97 13.56 0.88 7.83
N CYS A 98 14.23 0.85 8.98
CA CYS A 98 15.68 0.84 9.06
C CYS A 98 16.23 -0.48 8.49
N GLY A 99 17.19 -0.39 7.56
CA GLY A 99 17.71 -1.51 6.78
C GLY A 99 16.92 -1.84 5.51
N GLY A 100 15.85 -1.09 5.19
CA GLY A 100 14.96 -1.42 4.08
C GLY A 100 15.63 -1.38 2.70
N THR A 101 16.53 -0.43 2.45
CA THR A 101 17.29 -0.36 1.19
C THR A 101 18.21 -1.56 1.02
N ARG A 102 18.93 -1.96 2.07
CA ARG A 102 19.80 -3.16 2.07
C ARG A 102 18.98 -4.43 1.81
N ALA A 103 17.82 -4.53 2.45
CA ALA A 103 16.90 -5.65 2.24
C ALA A 103 16.38 -5.70 0.79
N PHE A 104 16.04 -4.55 0.21
CA PHE A 104 15.57 -4.46 -1.18
C PHE A 104 16.67 -4.88 -2.17
N PHE A 105 17.91 -4.41 -2.00
CA PHE A 105 19.03 -4.85 -2.83
C PHE A 105 19.32 -6.34 -2.70
N ALA A 106 19.24 -6.90 -1.49
CA ALA A 106 19.37 -8.35 -1.29
C ALA A 106 18.26 -9.13 -2.02
N LEU A 107 17.01 -8.63 -2.03
CA LEU A 107 15.93 -9.23 -2.82
C LEU A 107 16.21 -9.20 -4.33
N LEU A 108 16.78 -8.11 -4.85
CA LEU A 108 17.18 -8.02 -6.26
C LEU A 108 18.28 -9.02 -6.65
N GLN A 109 19.11 -9.39 -5.67
CA GLN A 109 20.16 -10.42 -5.83
C GLN A 109 19.64 -11.84 -5.56
N PHE A 110 18.33 -12.01 -5.32
CA PHE A 110 17.69 -13.27 -4.90
C PHE A 110 18.27 -13.83 -3.58
N ASP A 111 18.87 -13.00 -2.74
CA ASP A 111 19.39 -13.36 -1.43
C ASP A 111 18.33 -13.12 -0.34
N LEU A 112 17.39 -14.06 -0.25
CA LEU A 112 16.30 -14.01 0.71
C LEU A 112 16.77 -14.03 2.18
N PRO A 113 17.76 -14.85 2.58
CA PRO A 113 18.27 -14.85 3.94
C PRO A 113 18.83 -13.49 4.37
N ASN A 114 19.63 -12.82 3.53
CA ASN A 114 20.15 -11.50 3.87
C ASN A 114 19.06 -10.41 3.81
N ALA A 115 18.09 -10.52 2.90
CA ALA A 115 16.95 -9.61 2.87
C ALA A 115 16.15 -9.64 4.19
N LEU A 116 15.85 -10.85 4.69
CA LEU A 116 15.13 -11.05 5.95
C LEU A 116 15.92 -10.53 7.16
N ARG A 117 17.24 -10.75 7.19
CA ARG A 117 18.12 -10.23 8.23
C ARG A 117 18.09 -8.71 8.30
N HIS A 118 18.08 -8.04 7.15
CA HIS A 118 18.06 -6.58 7.10
C HIS A 118 16.69 -5.98 7.42
N ASN A 119 15.62 -6.48 6.79
CA ASN A 119 14.27 -6.02 7.07
C ASN A 119 13.20 -7.00 6.56
N ALA A 120 12.63 -7.79 7.48
CA ALA A 120 11.55 -8.71 7.15
C ALA A 120 10.26 -8.03 6.64
N LEU A 121 9.95 -6.79 7.06
CA LEU A 121 8.80 -6.06 6.53
C LEU A 121 8.94 -5.82 5.02
N VAL A 122 10.14 -5.51 4.53
CA VAL A 122 10.36 -5.30 3.09
C VAL A 122 10.05 -6.55 2.30
N VAL A 123 10.46 -7.72 2.80
CA VAL A 123 10.18 -9.01 2.15
C VAL A 123 8.67 -9.29 2.12
N ILE A 124 7.98 -9.10 3.25
CA ILE A 124 6.53 -9.31 3.35
C ILE A 124 5.79 -8.35 2.40
N SER A 125 6.16 -7.07 2.40
CA SER A 125 5.52 -6.07 1.55
C SER A 125 5.79 -6.30 0.07
N ALA A 126 7.00 -6.74 -0.30
CA ALA A 126 7.33 -7.13 -1.66
C ALA A 126 6.50 -8.33 -2.13
N LEU A 127 6.31 -9.35 -1.27
CA LEU A 127 5.46 -10.51 -1.57
C LEU A 127 3.98 -10.11 -1.72
N LEU A 128 3.46 -9.27 -0.82
CA LEU A 128 2.08 -8.77 -0.91
C LEU A 128 1.84 -7.97 -2.20
N LEU A 129 2.79 -7.10 -2.55
CA LEU A 129 2.76 -6.33 -3.79
C LEU A 129 2.81 -7.27 -5.01
N LEU A 130 3.70 -8.26 -5.02
CA LEU A 130 3.81 -9.23 -6.11
C LEU A 130 2.50 -10.02 -6.31
N VAL A 131 1.88 -10.48 -5.22
CA VAL A 131 0.59 -11.18 -5.28
C VAL A 131 -0.51 -10.27 -5.81
N TYR A 132 -0.52 -8.99 -5.40
CA TYR A 132 -1.46 -7.99 -5.91
C TYR A 132 -1.29 -7.77 -7.42
N GLU A 133 -0.05 -7.58 -7.88
CA GLU A 133 0.28 -7.38 -9.30
C GLU A 133 -0.14 -8.58 -10.14
N ILE A 134 0.26 -9.80 -9.75
CA ILE A 134 -0.08 -11.04 -10.47
C ILE A 134 -1.59 -11.22 -10.57
N LYS A 135 -2.33 -11.04 -9.46
CA LYS A 135 -3.78 -11.19 -9.45
C LYS A 135 -4.47 -10.16 -10.34
N THR A 136 -4.05 -8.91 -10.27
CA THR A 136 -4.64 -7.82 -11.06
C THR A 136 -4.35 -8.01 -12.55
N LEU A 137 -3.12 -8.34 -12.91
CA LEU A 137 -2.75 -8.69 -14.29
C LEU A 137 -3.54 -9.88 -14.82
N TRP A 138 -3.70 -10.94 -14.01
CA TRP A 138 -4.47 -12.12 -14.40
C TRP A 138 -5.96 -11.82 -14.62
N GLN A 139 -6.56 -10.93 -13.81
CA GLN A 139 -7.93 -10.47 -13.99
C GLN A 139 -8.10 -9.64 -15.26
N ILE A 140 -7.17 -8.72 -15.53
CA ILE A 140 -7.13 -7.90 -16.76
C ILE A 140 -7.02 -8.80 -17.99
N LEU A 141 -6.07 -9.74 -17.99
CA LEU A 141 -5.85 -10.69 -19.09
C LEU A 141 -7.08 -11.57 -19.37
N ARG A 142 -7.81 -11.97 -18.33
CA ARG A 142 -9.04 -12.78 -18.45
C ARG A 142 -10.31 -11.95 -18.66
N ARG A 143 -10.20 -10.62 -18.82
CA ARG A 143 -11.33 -9.69 -18.94
C ARG A 143 -12.39 -9.89 -17.85
N ARG A 144 -11.95 -10.20 -16.62
CA ARG A 144 -12.86 -10.38 -15.48
C ARG A 144 -12.88 -9.07 -14.68
N PRO A 145 -13.99 -8.31 -14.68
CA PRO A 145 -14.07 -7.00 -14.05
C PRO A 145 -14.29 -7.10 -12.54
N ARG A 146 -13.55 -7.96 -11.83
CA ARG A 146 -13.65 -7.99 -10.37
C ARG A 146 -12.65 -6.99 -9.79
N PRO A 147 -13.10 -5.83 -9.25
CA PRO A 147 -12.19 -4.91 -8.60
C PRO A 147 -11.51 -5.64 -7.45
N PHE A 148 -10.17 -5.63 -7.43
CA PHE A 148 -9.42 -6.11 -6.29
C PHE A 148 -9.57 -5.08 -5.16
N ALA A 149 -10.52 -5.33 -4.27
CA ALA A 149 -10.72 -4.50 -3.10
C ALA A 149 -9.75 -4.93 -2.00
N ILE A 150 -8.92 -4.00 -1.53
CA ILE A 150 -8.15 -4.18 -0.30
C ILE A 150 -9.18 -4.18 0.85
N PRO A 151 -9.27 -5.26 1.66
CA PRO A 151 -10.28 -5.31 2.69
C PRO A 151 -10.01 -4.25 3.76
N ARG A 152 -11.07 -3.70 4.35
CA ARG A 152 -11.00 -2.58 5.31
C ARG A 152 -10.07 -2.87 6.50
N TRP A 153 -9.94 -4.14 6.88
CA TRP A 153 -9.08 -4.60 7.98
C TRP A 153 -7.60 -4.65 7.62
N PHE A 154 -7.22 -4.64 6.34
CA PHE A 154 -5.85 -4.81 5.90
C PHE A 154 -4.94 -3.68 6.39
N LEU A 155 -5.38 -2.43 6.25
CA LEU A 155 -4.58 -1.27 6.64
C LEU A 155 -4.31 -1.24 8.17
N PRO A 156 -5.29 -1.39 9.07
CA PRO A 156 -5.01 -1.46 10.49
C PRO A 156 -4.20 -2.72 10.87
N ALA A 157 -4.44 -3.87 10.25
CA ALA A 157 -3.66 -5.08 10.51
C ALA A 157 -2.18 -4.92 10.11
N TYR A 158 -1.92 -4.30 8.95
CA TYR A 158 -0.57 -3.98 8.50
C TYR A 158 0.09 -2.94 9.42
N GLY A 159 -0.66 -1.93 9.90
CA GLY A 159 -0.18 -0.98 10.90
C GLY A 159 0.25 -1.68 12.21
N ILE A 160 -0.57 -2.61 12.71
CA ILE A 160 -0.23 -3.43 13.88
C ILE A 160 1.03 -4.27 13.62
N LEU A 161 1.13 -4.91 12.45
CA LEU A 161 2.32 -5.67 12.07
C LEU A 161 3.59 -4.82 12.10
N VAL A 162 3.54 -3.60 11.55
CA VAL A 162 4.65 -2.64 11.57
C VAL A 162 5.02 -2.26 13.01
N MET A 163 4.03 -2.03 13.87
CA MET A 163 4.27 -1.70 15.28
C MET A 163 4.88 -2.88 16.05
N VAL A 164 4.37 -4.09 15.87
CA VAL A 164 4.94 -5.30 16.47
C VAL A 164 6.38 -5.51 16.02
N PHE A 165 6.65 -5.32 14.72
CA PHE A 165 8.01 -5.41 14.18
C PHE A 165 8.95 -4.34 14.76
N PHE A 166 8.47 -3.10 14.87
CA PHE A 166 9.21 -2.01 15.49
C PHE A 166 9.56 -2.31 16.94
N LEU A 167 8.56 -2.72 17.74
CA LEU A 167 8.76 -3.04 19.15
C LEU A 167 9.69 -4.25 19.32
N GLY A 168 9.44 -5.34 18.59
CA GLY A 168 10.24 -6.56 18.67
C GLY A 168 11.71 -6.31 18.37
N ARG A 169 12.03 -5.52 17.33
CA ARG A 169 13.42 -5.17 17.00
C ARG A 169 14.10 -4.29 18.06
N ASN A 170 13.38 -3.32 18.62
CA ASN A 170 13.96 -2.45 19.64
C ASN A 170 14.12 -3.16 20.98
N LEU A 171 13.22 -4.07 21.32
CA LEU A 171 13.38 -4.95 22.48
C LEU A 171 14.61 -5.84 22.35
N LEU A 172 14.85 -6.43 21.17
CA LEU A 172 16.07 -7.21 20.91
C LEU A 172 17.34 -6.36 21.02
N LEU A 173 17.31 -5.13 20.50
CA LEU A 173 18.42 -4.20 20.62
C LEU A 173 18.72 -3.86 22.09
N TRP A 174 17.70 -3.57 22.89
CA TRP A 174 17.85 -3.31 24.33
C TRP A 174 18.29 -4.56 25.11
N GLY A 175 17.95 -5.75 24.63
CA GLY A 175 18.47 -7.03 25.11
C GLY A 175 19.90 -7.35 24.66
N GLY A 176 20.57 -6.44 23.94
CA GLY A 176 21.97 -6.60 23.50
C GLY A 176 22.16 -7.32 22.15
N VAL A 177 21.08 -7.64 21.44
CA VAL A 177 21.13 -8.32 20.14
C VAL A 177 20.94 -7.30 19.02
N ASP A 178 22.04 -6.97 18.33
CA ASP A 178 22.02 -6.10 17.15
C ASP A 178 21.85 -6.91 15.86
N LEU A 179 20.61 -6.98 15.37
CA LEU A 179 20.22 -7.68 14.15
C LEU A 179 20.89 -7.16 12.87
N ILE A 180 21.21 -5.86 12.82
CA ILE A 180 21.73 -5.19 11.61
C ILE A 180 23.26 -4.95 11.72
N GLY A 181 23.79 -4.94 12.94
CA GLY A 181 25.18 -4.62 13.28
C GLY A 181 25.49 -3.13 13.11
N ASP A 182 24.51 -2.27 13.36
CA ASP A 182 24.57 -0.84 13.07
C ASP A 182 24.91 0.01 14.32
N PHE A 183 24.84 -0.58 15.51
CA PHE A 183 25.14 0.05 16.80
C PHE A 183 26.33 -0.62 17.52
N ILE A 184 26.44 -1.96 17.50
CA ILE A 184 27.48 -2.68 18.27
C ILE A 184 28.88 -2.56 17.65
N ARG A 185 28.99 -2.37 16.33
CA ARG A 185 30.28 -2.21 15.63
C ARG A 185 30.96 -0.84 15.79
N ASN A 186 30.36 0.09 16.54
CA ASN A 186 30.86 1.46 16.76
C ASN A 186 31.23 1.76 18.22
N ILE A 187 31.44 0.73 19.04
CA ILE A 187 32.11 0.80 20.35
C ILE A 187 33.45 0.09 20.19
#